data_AF-U2THY1-F1
#
_entry.id   AF-U2THY1-F1
#
_cell.length_a   1.000
_cell.length_b   1.000
_cell.length_c   1.000
_cell.angle_alpha   90.00
_cell.angle_beta   90.00
_cell.angle_gamma   90.00
#
_symmetry.space_group_name_H-M   'P 1'
#
loop_
_entity.id
_entity.type
_entity.pdbx_description
1 polymer ?
#
loop_
_entity_poly.entity_id
_entity_poly.type
_entity_poly.pdbx_seq_one_letter_code
_entity_poly.pdbx_strand_id
1 'polypeptide(L)'
;MADLRVFGRGELEKIPSAPPLSIQDDVNSTMSDSTKICPRCRQILFADMDTCFECMYKFSEQEGPDMTDQLPLEERLKEETCQSLVASEENTSTVCLWIKTPEIETHIPLPKQGLRIGRSPHNDVVLHSQAVSRLHAELLPDEKGMIVRDLGATNPIIYQGKALEDTVLIPFGETISLCGNYLLAQKIYSNKPKAC
;
A
#
# COMPACT_ATOMS: atom_id res chain seq x y z
N MET A 1 35.06 1.65 57.74
CA MET A 1 34.17 0.49 57.90
C MET A 1 33.16 0.58 56.76
N ALA A 2 33.48 0.01 55.59
CA ALA A 2 33.09 -1.34 55.13
C ALA A 2 31.57 -1.39 54.85
N ASP A 3 31.08 -1.73 53.65
CA ASP A 3 31.47 -2.89 52.85
C ASP A 3 31.39 -2.68 51.33
N LEU A 4 32.40 -3.26 50.67
CA LEU A 4 32.51 -3.55 49.26
C LEU A 4 31.86 -4.93 49.02
N ARG A 5 31.00 -5.11 48.01
CA ARG A 5 30.71 -6.44 47.46
C ARG A 5 30.77 -6.44 45.93
N VAL A 6 31.81 -7.12 45.46
CA VAL A 6 32.13 -7.54 44.10
C VAL A 6 31.33 -8.81 43.78
N PHE A 7 30.67 -8.86 42.62
CA PHE A 7 30.34 -10.06 41.83
C PHE A 7 29.91 -9.54 40.44
N GLY A 8 30.31 -10.03 39.27
CA GLY A 8 31.19 -11.10 38.82
C GLY A 8 31.25 -10.98 37.29
N ARG A 9 32.42 -11.21 36.70
CA ARG A 9 32.61 -11.19 35.24
C ARG A 9 31.96 -12.45 34.66
N GLY A 10 31.00 -12.27 33.76
CA GLY A 10 30.40 -13.34 32.97
C GLY A 10 31.16 -13.48 31.65
N GLU A 11 32.00 -14.50 31.58
CA GLU A 11 32.79 -14.93 30.43
C GLU A 11 32.19 -16.27 29.98
N LEU A 12 31.51 -16.31 28.84
CA LEU A 12 30.95 -17.51 28.19
C LEU A 12 30.66 -17.14 26.73
N GLU A 13 30.91 -17.93 25.69
CA GLU A 13 31.67 -19.15 25.45
C GLU A 13 31.68 -19.30 23.92
N LYS A 14 32.72 -19.91 23.35
CA LYS A 14 32.91 -20.11 21.90
C LYS A 14 31.71 -20.83 21.26
N ILE A 15 31.20 -20.28 20.17
CA ILE A 15 30.27 -20.95 19.26
C ILE A 15 31.07 -21.96 18.40
N PRO A 16 30.77 -23.27 18.42
CA PRO A 16 31.35 -24.22 17.49
C PRO A 16 30.70 -24.09 16.10
N SER A 17 31.54 -24.10 15.07
CA SER A 17 31.17 -24.08 13.65
C SER A 17 30.42 -25.36 13.25
N ALA A 18 29.23 -25.22 12.67
CA ALA A 18 28.48 -26.33 12.09
C ALA A 18 29.16 -26.86 10.81
N PRO A 19 29.12 -28.19 10.56
CA PRO A 19 29.63 -28.80 9.33
C PRO A 19 28.66 -28.60 8.15
N PRO A 20 29.15 -28.64 6.89
CA PRO A 20 28.32 -28.41 5.71
C PRO A 20 27.38 -29.60 5.45
N LEU A 21 26.11 -29.28 5.18
CA LEU A 21 25.11 -30.24 4.72
C LEU A 21 25.45 -30.65 3.28
N SER A 22 25.77 -31.93 3.11
CA SER A 22 25.73 -32.61 1.82
C SER A 22 24.26 -32.93 1.50
N ILE A 23 23.72 -32.32 0.44
CA ILE A 23 22.44 -32.73 -0.12
C ILE A 23 22.74 -33.42 -1.45
N GLN A 24 22.23 -34.63 -1.56
CA GLN A 24 22.35 -35.52 -2.70
C GLN A 24 21.40 -35.00 -3.78
N ASP A 25 21.95 -34.58 -4.92
CA ASP A 25 21.21 -34.34 -6.14
C ASP A 25 21.03 -35.68 -6.85
N ASP A 26 19.80 -36.20 -6.86
CA ASP A 26 19.42 -37.18 -7.86
C ASP A 26 17.96 -37.03 -8.28
N VAL A 27 17.85 -36.96 -9.61
CA VAL A 27 16.77 -37.38 -10.50
C VAL A 27 15.49 -36.53 -10.66
N ASN A 28 15.55 -35.74 -11.74
CA ASN A 28 14.76 -35.97 -12.96
C ASN A 28 13.35 -35.36 -12.98
N SER A 29 13.17 -34.30 -13.75
CA SER A 29 12.43 -34.36 -15.03
C SER A 29 12.10 -32.94 -15.51
N THR A 30 12.73 -32.59 -16.64
CA THR A 30 12.16 -31.85 -17.76
C THR A 30 11.14 -30.76 -17.41
N MET A 31 11.52 -29.47 -17.40
CA MET A 31 10.69 -28.35 -17.88
C MET A 31 11.58 -27.11 -18.12
N SER A 32 11.23 -26.37 -19.16
CA SER A 32 11.97 -25.30 -19.82
C SER A 32 12.49 -24.18 -18.90
N ASP A 33 13.80 -23.93 -18.93
CA ASP A 33 14.51 -22.75 -18.39
C ASP A 33 14.14 -21.42 -19.11
N SER A 34 12.87 -21.25 -19.46
CA SER A 34 12.34 -19.97 -19.88
C SER A 34 12.05 -19.14 -18.64
N THR A 35 12.82 -18.08 -18.45
CA THR A 35 12.53 -17.05 -17.46
C THR A 35 11.81 -15.88 -18.13
N LYS A 36 10.89 -15.24 -17.41
CA LYS A 36 10.16 -14.04 -17.83
C LYS A 36 10.39 -12.92 -16.83
N ILE A 37 10.37 -11.68 -17.30
CA ILE A 37 10.57 -10.51 -16.46
C ILE A 37 9.21 -9.88 -16.17
N CYS A 38 8.90 -9.67 -14.90
CA CYS A 38 7.69 -8.96 -14.51
C CYS A 38 7.73 -7.51 -15.01
N PRO A 39 6.73 -7.03 -15.77
CA PRO A 39 6.73 -5.67 -16.33
C PRO A 39 6.62 -4.58 -15.25
N ARG A 40 6.11 -4.93 -14.06
CA ARG A 40 5.85 -3.98 -12.98
C ARG A 40 7.06 -3.73 -12.07
N CYS A 41 7.73 -4.78 -11.61
CA CYS A 41 8.88 -4.66 -10.70
C CYS A 41 10.21 -5.16 -11.28
N ARG A 42 10.20 -5.64 -12.53
CA ARG A 42 11.37 -6.22 -13.23
C ARG A 42 12.00 -7.44 -12.57
N GLN A 43 11.29 -8.10 -11.66
CA GLN A 43 11.74 -9.38 -11.12
C GLN A 43 11.78 -10.44 -12.22
N ILE A 44 12.78 -11.30 -12.16
CA ILE A 44 12.92 -12.45 -13.04
C ILE A 44 12.17 -13.60 -12.39
N LEU A 45 11.21 -14.17 -13.11
CA LEU A 45 10.38 -15.28 -12.66
C LEU A 45 10.49 -16.43 -13.64
N PHE A 46 10.19 -17.63 -13.17
CA PHE A 46 10.00 -18.77 -14.06
C PHE A 46 8.77 -18.54 -14.95
N ALA A 47 8.81 -19.03 -16.19
CA ALA A 47 7.77 -18.77 -17.18
C ALA A 47 6.37 -19.28 -16.76
N ASP A 48 6.32 -20.28 -15.89
CA ASP A 48 5.11 -20.88 -15.31
C ASP A 48 4.50 -20.06 -14.16
N MET A 49 5.19 -19.05 -13.61
CA MET A 49 4.62 -18.25 -12.52
C MET A 49 3.52 -17.29 -13.02
N ASP A 50 2.28 -17.58 -12.68
CA ASP A 50 1.11 -16.76 -13.04
C ASP A 50 0.92 -15.49 -12.19
N THR A 51 1.72 -15.31 -11.13
CA THR A 51 1.73 -14.09 -10.32
C THR A 51 3.16 -13.74 -9.91
N CYS A 52 3.51 -12.46 -9.97
CA CYS A 52 4.78 -11.98 -9.46
C CYS A 52 4.82 -12.02 -7.93
N PHE A 53 5.79 -12.73 -7.35
CA PHE A 53 5.93 -12.86 -5.89
C PHE A 53 6.21 -11.53 -5.17
N GLU A 54 6.81 -10.54 -5.86
CA GLU A 54 7.24 -9.28 -5.24
C GLU A 54 6.17 -8.19 -5.32
N CYS A 55 5.53 -8.03 -6.48
CA CYS A 55 4.58 -6.94 -6.70
C CYS A 55 3.13 -7.41 -6.91
N MET A 56 2.87 -8.71 -6.74
CA MET A 56 1.57 -9.36 -6.91
C MET A 56 0.91 -9.13 -8.29
N TYR A 57 1.69 -8.82 -9.32
CA TYR A 57 1.21 -8.68 -10.69
C TYR A 57 0.78 -10.03 -11.27
N LYS A 58 -0.47 -10.16 -11.74
CA LYS A 58 -1.00 -11.40 -12.35
C LYS A 58 -0.77 -11.41 -13.86
N PHE A 59 -0.31 -12.55 -14.39
CA PHE A 59 -0.06 -12.74 -15.83
C PHE A 59 -1.27 -13.31 -16.59
N SER A 60 -2.35 -13.66 -15.87
CA SER A 60 -3.48 -14.49 -16.34
C SER A 60 -4.56 -13.78 -17.20
N GLU A 61 -4.25 -12.70 -17.92
CA GLU A 61 -5.25 -11.95 -18.72
C GLU A 61 -4.77 -11.67 -20.16
N GLN A 62 -4.34 -12.72 -20.88
CA GLN A 62 -4.31 -12.69 -22.35
C GLN A 62 -5.26 -13.77 -22.88
N GLU A 63 -6.55 -13.45 -22.87
CA GLU A 63 -7.51 -14.12 -23.73
C GLU A 63 -7.14 -13.76 -25.18
N GLY A 64 -6.66 -14.76 -25.93
CA GLY A 64 -6.35 -14.59 -27.35
C GLY A 64 -7.63 -14.41 -28.18
N PRO A 65 -7.52 -13.96 -29.44
CA PRO A 65 -8.54 -14.23 -30.42
C PRO A 65 -8.15 -15.43 -31.26
N ASP A 66 -9.00 -16.44 -31.09
CA ASP A 66 -9.29 -17.55 -31.97
C ASP A 66 -9.35 -17.14 -33.45
N MET A 67 -8.88 -18.05 -34.30
CA MET A 67 -8.80 -17.94 -35.74
C MET A 67 -10.02 -18.62 -36.35
N THR A 68 -11.09 -17.89 -36.66
CA THR A 68 -12.08 -18.37 -37.65
C THR A 68 -12.80 -17.24 -38.40
N ASP A 69 -12.89 -17.48 -39.70
CA ASP A 69 -13.89 -17.07 -40.69
C ASP A 69 -14.03 -15.61 -41.17
N GLN A 70 -13.73 -15.50 -42.46
CA GLN A 70 -14.13 -14.47 -43.40
C GLN A 70 -15.65 -14.42 -43.51
N LEU A 71 -16.28 -13.23 -43.54
CA LEU A 71 -17.47 -12.87 -44.33
C LEU A 71 -17.80 -11.36 -44.10
N PRO A 72 -18.48 -10.69 -45.05
CA PRO A 72 -17.98 -9.43 -45.60
C PRO A 72 -18.71 -8.17 -45.14
N LEU A 73 -18.04 -7.08 -45.47
CA LEU A 73 -18.45 -5.68 -45.62
C LEU A 73 -19.95 -5.49 -45.86
N GLU A 74 -20.50 -4.45 -45.22
CA GLU A 74 -21.84 -3.85 -45.37
C GLU A 74 -22.88 -4.31 -44.35
N GLU A 75 -23.01 -3.56 -43.25
CA GLU A 75 -24.25 -3.01 -42.69
C GLU A 75 -24.00 -2.62 -41.21
N ARG A 76 -24.24 -1.44 -40.67
CA ARG A 76 -24.78 -0.17 -41.14
C ARG A 76 -24.50 0.86 -40.04
N LEU A 77 -24.31 2.11 -40.48
CA LEU A 77 -24.27 3.31 -39.66
C LEU A 77 -25.50 3.45 -38.74
N LYS A 78 -25.25 4.08 -37.57
CA LYS A 78 -26.13 4.84 -36.65
C LYS A 78 -25.90 4.34 -35.22
N GLU A 79 -25.36 5.10 -34.26
CA GLU A 79 -25.60 6.51 -33.98
C GLU A 79 -24.35 7.23 -33.50
N GLU A 80 -24.17 8.39 -34.11
CA GLU A 80 -23.26 9.43 -33.73
C GLU A 80 -23.72 10.01 -32.39
N THR A 81 -22.85 9.98 -31.39
CA THR A 81 -22.68 11.16 -30.54
C THR A 81 -21.20 11.32 -30.29
N CYS A 82 -20.57 12.06 -31.22
CA CYS A 82 -19.34 12.75 -30.95
C CYS A 82 -19.60 13.84 -29.92
N GLN A 83 -19.11 13.64 -28.69
CA GLN A 83 -18.49 14.72 -27.94
C GLN A 83 -17.08 14.29 -27.55
N SER A 84 -16.21 14.48 -28.54
CA SER A 84 -14.80 14.73 -28.37
C SER A 84 -14.56 15.78 -27.30
N LEU A 85 -13.90 15.42 -26.20
CA LEU A 85 -13.06 16.34 -25.45
C LEU A 85 -11.86 15.56 -24.89
N VAL A 86 -10.74 15.72 -25.58
CA VAL A 86 -9.36 15.67 -25.09
C VAL A 86 -8.92 14.41 -24.29
N ALA A 87 -8.13 13.57 -24.96
CA ALA A 87 -7.09 12.81 -24.28
C ALA A 87 -6.04 13.82 -23.76
N SER A 88 -6.35 14.52 -22.66
CA SER A 88 -5.28 15.13 -21.88
C SER A 88 -4.50 14.00 -21.24
N GLU A 89 -3.18 14.08 -21.29
CA GLU A 89 -2.29 13.27 -20.47
C GLU A 89 -2.65 13.54 -19.00
N GLU A 90 -3.60 12.78 -18.45
CA GLU A 90 -4.11 13.02 -17.11
C GLU A 90 -3.04 12.61 -16.10
N ASN A 91 -2.35 13.61 -15.57
CA ASN A 91 -1.48 13.48 -14.42
C ASN A 91 -2.36 13.11 -13.21
N THR A 92 -2.69 11.82 -13.06
CA THR A 92 -3.59 11.32 -12.02
C THR A 92 -2.91 11.47 -10.66
N SER A 93 -3.15 12.58 -9.96
CA SER A 93 -2.68 12.77 -8.59
C SER A 93 -3.49 11.88 -7.67
N THR A 94 -2.90 10.76 -7.23
CA THR A 94 -3.53 9.90 -6.22
C THR A 94 -3.19 10.45 -4.84
N VAL A 95 -4.18 10.63 -4.00
CA VAL A 95 -3.94 11.01 -2.61
C VAL A 95 -3.58 9.76 -1.82
N CYS A 96 -2.49 9.82 -1.08
CA CYS A 96 -2.09 8.78 -0.14
C CYS A 96 -2.10 9.33 1.28
N LEU A 97 -2.54 8.49 2.20
CA LEU A 97 -2.48 8.71 3.63
C LEU A 97 -1.24 7.99 4.17
N TRP A 98 -0.30 8.77 4.68
CA TRP A 98 0.82 8.28 5.47
C TRP A 98 0.38 8.11 6.92
N ILE A 99 0.64 6.94 7.49
CA ILE A 99 0.26 6.56 8.84
C ILE A 99 1.54 6.13 9.55
N LYS A 100 1.91 6.88 10.57
CA LYS A 100 3.03 6.55 11.45
C LYS A 100 2.51 6.21 12.84
N THR A 101 2.65 4.96 13.19
CA THR A 101 2.39 4.43 14.52
C THR A 101 3.72 4.22 15.25
N PRO A 102 3.73 3.99 16.58
CA PRO A 102 4.95 3.65 17.29
C PRO A 102 5.62 2.35 16.81
N GLU A 103 4.86 1.44 16.19
CA GLU A 103 5.30 0.10 15.78
C GLU A 103 5.66 0.03 14.30
N ILE A 104 4.92 0.74 13.46
CA ILE A 104 5.04 0.67 11.99
C ILE A 104 4.72 2.02 11.33
N GLU A 105 5.37 2.24 10.19
CA GLU A 105 5.11 3.33 9.27
C GLU A 105 4.63 2.76 7.93
N THR A 106 3.48 3.24 7.43
CA THR A 106 2.87 2.72 6.20
C THR A 106 2.15 3.82 5.42
N HIS A 107 1.94 3.58 4.13
CA HIS A 107 1.18 4.45 3.25
C HIS A 107 0.05 3.67 2.60
N ILE A 108 -1.15 4.24 2.61
CA ILE A 108 -2.32 3.67 1.95
C ILE A 108 -2.96 4.69 1.01
N PRO A 109 -3.58 4.27 -0.10
CA PRO A 109 -4.35 5.18 -0.92
C PRO A 109 -5.57 5.71 -0.15
N LEU A 110 -5.86 7.00 -0.27
CA LEU A 110 -7.07 7.64 0.28
C LEU A 110 -8.12 7.71 -0.84
N PRO A 111 -9.09 6.77 -0.89
CA PRO A 111 -10.13 6.76 -1.92
C PRO A 111 -11.10 7.94 -1.77
N LYS A 112 -11.78 8.30 -2.86
CA LYS A 112 -12.77 9.40 -2.90
C LYS A 112 -13.92 9.23 -1.91
N GLN A 113 -14.28 7.99 -1.57
CA GLN A 113 -15.31 7.67 -0.58
C GLN A 113 -14.88 7.95 0.88
N GLY A 114 -13.59 8.21 1.09
CA GLY A 114 -12.99 8.35 2.41
C GLY A 114 -12.57 7.03 3.05
N LEU A 115 -11.96 7.16 4.23
CA LEU A 115 -11.53 6.06 5.08
C LEU A 115 -11.99 6.29 6.51
N ARG A 116 -12.39 5.21 7.17
CA ARG A 116 -12.69 5.21 8.60
C ARG A 116 -11.49 4.74 9.38
N ILE A 117 -11.21 5.43 10.48
CA ILE A 117 -10.13 5.11 11.40
C ILE A 117 -10.70 4.81 12.78
N GLY A 118 -10.21 3.74 13.39
CA GLY A 118 -10.50 3.43 14.79
C GLY A 118 -9.87 2.09 15.21
N ARG A 119 -10.09 1.67 16.46
CA ARG A 119 -9.57 0.37 16.94
C ARG A 119 -10.40 -0.83 16.51
N SER A 120 -11.63 -0.62 16.03
CA SER A 120 -12.50 -1.72 15.61
C SER A 120 -11.98 -2.34 14.30
N PRO A 121 -12.00 -3.67 14.14
CA PRO A 121 -11.60 -4.32 12.90
C PRO A 121 -12.56 -4.06 11.72
N HIS A 122 -13.66 -3.35 11.94
CA HIS A 122 -14.63 -2.98 10.90
C HIS A 122 -14.30 -1.65 10.20
N ASN A 123 -13.24 -0.95 10.64
CA ASN A 123 -12.77 0.27 9.98
C ASN A 123 -11.74 -0.06 8.91
N ASP A 124 -11.59 0.83 7.93
CA ASP A 124 -10.59 0.67 6.87
C ASP A 124 -9.15 0.75 7.42
N VAL A 125 -8.93 1.62 8.41
CA VAL A 125 -7.66 1.74 9.14
C VAL A 125 -7.87 1.36 10.58
N VAL A 126 -7.24 0.25 10.97
CA VAL A 126 -7.33 -0.31 12.32
C VAL A 126 -6.10 0.10 13.12
N LEU A 127 -6.31 0.92 14.15
CA LEU A 127 -5.27 1.31 15.10
C LEU A 127 -5.47 0.56 16.42
N HIS A 128 -4.57 -0.36 16.76
CA HIS A 128 -4.69 -1.25 17.93
C HIS A 128 -4.50 -0.55 19.31
N SER A 129 -4.22 0.75 19.32
CA SER A 129 -4.01 1.51 20.56
C SER A 129 -5.31 1.63 21.37
N GLN A 130 -5.22 1.39 22.69
CA GLN A 130 -6.36 1.47 23.60
C GLN A 130 -6.94 2.89 23.72
N ALA A 131 -6.12 3.91 23.48
CA ALA A 131 -6.54 5.31 23.49
C ALA A 131 -7.43 5.67 22.28
N VAL A 132 -7.44 4.83 21.24
CA VAL A 132 -8.25 5.04 20.04
C VAL A 132 -9.65 4.43 20.25
N SER A 133 -10.70 5.23 20.08
CA SER A 133 -12.09 4.79 20.05
C SER A 133 -12.36 3.71 18.98
N ARG A 134 -13.42 2.92 19.17
CA ARG A 134 -13.82 1.87 18.18
C ARG A 134 -14.05 2.46 16.80
N LEU A 135 -14.77 3.58 16.75
CA LEU A 135 -14.93 4.44 15.59
C LEU A 135 -14.44 5.81 16.05
N HIS A 136 -13.36 6.32 15.46
CA HIS A 136 -12.68 7.51 15.96
C HIS A 136 -12.85 8.67 15.00
N ALA A 137 -12.47 8.48 13.74
CA ALA A 137 -12.50 9.53 12.75
C ALA A 137 -12.86 9.01 11.37
N GLU A 138 -13.41 9.88 10.54
CA GLU A 138 -13.57 9.69 9.12
C GLU A 138 -12.69 10.68 8.37
N LEU A 139 -11.94 10.18 7.39
CA LEU A 139 -11.04 10.96 6.55
C LEU A 139 -11.60 10.99 5.14
N LEU A 140 -11.81 12.19 4.60
CA LEU A 140 -12.29 12.39 3.25
C LEU A 140 -11.23 13.16 2.45
N PRO A 141 -10.89 12.73 1.23
CA PRO A 141 -9.99 13.51 0.39
C PRO A 141 -10.68 14.79 -0.10
N ASP A 142 -9.94 15.88 -0.18
CA ASP A 142 -10.35 17.16 -0.73
C ASP A 142 -9.32 17.67 -1.74
N GLU A 143 -9.69 18.66 -2.56
CA GLU A 143 -8.77 19.26 -3.53
C GLU A 143 -7.56 19.92 -2.88
N LYS A 144 -7.75 20.50 -1.69
CA LYS A 144 -6.73 21.24 -0.92
C LYS A 144 -6.07 20.39 0.16
N GLY A 145 -6.64 19.24 0.51
CA GLY A 145 -6.11 18.42 1.59
C GLY A 145 -6.96 17.20 1.91
N MET A 146 -7.11 16.95 3.20
CA MET A 146 -7.91 15.90 3.79
C MET A 146 -8.87 16.54 4.79
N ILE A 147 -10.16 16.26 4.65
CA ILE A 147 -11.15 16.63 5.66
C ILE A 147 -11.13 15.53 6.71
N VAL A 148 -10.90 15.94 7.96
CA VAL A 148 -10.91 15.06 9.13
C VAL A 148 -12.18 15.36 9.90
N ARG A 149 -13.02 14.34 10.08
CA ARG A 149 -14.24 14.42 10.89
C ARG A 149 -14.08 13.53 12.12
N ASP A 150 -14.19 14.13 13.29
CA ASP A 150 -14.31 13.38 14.55
C ASP A 150 -15.73 12.80 14.67
N LEU A 151 -15.82 11.51 15.03
CA LEU A 151 -17.08 10.78 15.16
C LEU A 151 -17.52 10.64 16.63
N GLY A 152 -17.06 11.55 17.48
CA GLY A 152 -17.33 11.54 18.92
C GLY A 152 -16.33 10.64 19.67
N ALA A 153 -15.06 10.70 19.28
CA ALA A 153 -14.01 9.95 19.95
C ALA A 153 -13.85 10.38 21.42
N THR A 154 -13.47 9.43 22.29
CA THR A 154 -13.20 9.71 23.71
C THR A 154 -12.00 10.63 23.91
N ASN A 155 -10.97 10.45 23.07
CA ASN A 155 -9.78 11.28 23.06
C ASN A 155 -9.81 12.14 21.81
N PRO A 156 -9.58 13.46 21.91
CA PRO A 156 -9.65 14.36 20.77
C PRO A 156 -8.50 14.11 19.81
N ILE A 157 -8.74 14.40 18.54
CA ILE A 157 -7.71 14.46 17.51
C ILE A 157 -6.99 15.80 17.65
N ILE A 158 -5.66 15.81 17.63
CA ILE A 158 -4.86 17.02 17.84
C ILE A 158 -4.27 17.47 16.51
N TYR A 159 -4.53 18.72 16.14
CA TYR A 159 -3.93 19.37 14.98
C TYR A 159 -3.20 20.65 15.42
N GLN A 160 -1.91 20.77 15.08
CA GLN A 160 -1.06 21.92 15.47
C GLN A 160 -1.15 22.28 16.97
N GLY A 161 -1.26 21.27 17.84
CA GLY A 161 -1.35 21.45 19.29
C GLY A 161 -2.74 21.84 19.82
N LYS A 162 -3.76 21.90 18.97
CA LYS A 162 -5.15 22.18 19.36
C LYS A 162 -6.03 20.95 19.12
N ALA A 163 -6.99 20.72 20.01
CA ALA A 163 -8.01 19.70 19.80
C ALA A 163 -8.93 20.13 18.65
N LEU A 164 -9.26 19.18 17.78
CA LEU A 164 -10.27 19.35 16.74
C LEU A 164 -11.67 19.34 17.36
N GLU A 165 -12.54 20.23 16.91
CA GLU A 165 -13.89 20.38 17.49
C GLU A 165 -14.93 19.47 16.82
N ASP A 166 -14.81 19.22 15.51
CA ASP A 166 -15.68 18.32 14.76
C ASP A 166 -15.03 17.98 13.41
N THR A 167 -15.26 18.82 12.40
CA THR A 167 -14.80 18.63 11.04
C THR A 167 -13.86 19.76 10.64
N VAL A 168 -12.63 19.42 10.23
CA VAL A 168 -11.63 20.41 9.80
C VAL A 168 -10.91 19.92 8.55
N LEU A 169 -10.66 20.87 7.64
CA LEU A 169 -9.82 20.66 6.47
C LEU A 169 -8.35 20.81 6.84
N ILE A 170 -7.59 19.73 6.68
CA ILE A 170 -6.15 19.68 6.89
C ILE A 170 -5.45 19.72 5.53
N PRO A 171 -4.66 20.75 5.22
CA PRO A 171 -3.94 20.83 3.96
C PRO A 171 -2.98 19.66 3.73
N PHE A 172 -2.66 19.37 2.46
CA PHE A 172 -1.63 18.37 2.15
C PHE A 172 -0.27 18.75 2.76
N GLY A 173 0.46 17.76 3.26
CA GLY A 173 1.77 17.95 3.91
C GLY A 173 1.68 18.28 5.40
N GLU A 174 0.49 18.51 5.93
CA GLU A 174 0.27 18.74 7.35
C GLU A 174 0.00 17.44 8.10
N THR A 175 0.48 17.36 9.35
CA THR A 175 0.32 16.17 10.20
C THR A 175 -0.73 16.41 11.28
N ILE A 176 -1.61 15.43 11.47
CA ILE A 176 -2.49 15.33 12.64
C ILE A 176 -1.98 14.26 13.59
N SER A 177 -2.19 14.46 14.89
CA SER A 177 -1.91 13.46 15.92
C SER A 177 -3.20 12.85 16.42
N LEU A 178 -3.27 11.53 16.38
CA LEU A 178 -4.40 10.73 16.85
C LEU A 178 -3.88 9.76 17.91
N CYS A 179 -4.00 10.15 19.18
CA CYS A 179 -3.63 9.31 20.34
C CYS A 179 -2.20 8.73 20.27
N GLY A 180 -1.23 9.55 19.85
CA GLY A 180 0.17 9.12 19.70
C GLY A 180 0.53 8.54 18.33
N ASN A 181 -0.44 8.41 17.42
CA ASN A 181 -0.21 8.11 16.01
C ASN A 181 -0.20 9.40 15.20
N TYR A 182 0.53 9.43 14.10
CA TYR A 182 0.61 10.57 13.20
C TYR A 182 0.02 10.19 11.85
N LEU A 183 -0.86 11.04 11.34
CA LEU A 183 -1.49 10.87 10.03
C LEU A 183 -1.21 12.10 9.19
N LEU A 184 -0.95 11.89 7.91
CA LEU A 184 -0.63 12.98 6.99
C LEU A 184 -1.07 12.60 5.58
N ALA A 185 -1.72 13.54 4.89
CA ALA A 185 -2.15 13.36 3.51
C ALA A 185 -1.10 13.94 2.55
N GLN A 186 -0.76 13.20 1.49
CA GLN A 186 0.10 13.64 0.40
C GLN A 186 -0.51 13.32 -0.96
N LYS A 187 -0.30 14.21 -1.92
CA LYS A 187 -0.55 13.89 -3.34
C LYS A 187 0.68 13.20 -3.91
N ILE A 188 0.50 11.98 -4.38
CA ILE A 188 1.51 11.27 -5.14
C ILE A 188 1.18 11.44 -6.63
N TYR A 189 2.10 12.07 -7.35
CA TYR A 189 2.03 12.20 -8.80
C TYR A 189 2.72 10.98 -9.41
N SER A 190 1.94 10.03 -9.89
CA SER A 190 2.48 8.92 -10.67
C SER A 190 2.82 9.44 -12.05
N ASN A 191 4.07 9.86 -12.27
CA ASN A 191 4.58 10.10 -13.61
C ASN A 191 4.62 8.74 -14.31
N LYS A 192 3.57 8.40 -15.08
CA LYS A 192 3.60 7.23 -15.94
C LYS A 192 4.70 7.50 -16.96
N PRO A 193 5.80 6.72 -17.02
CA PRO A 193 6.82 6.97 -18.03
C PRO A 193 6.13 6.85 -19.39
N LYS A 194 6.24 7.90 -20.22
CA LYS A 194 5.82 7.82 -21.62
C LYS A 194 6.61 6.67 -22.24
N ALA A 195 5.93 5.59 -22.59
CA ALA A 195 6.53 4.54 -23.39
C ALA A 195 6.71 5.14 -24.80
N CYS A 196 7.96 5.39 -25.19
CA CYS A 196 8.33 5.66 -26.58
C CYS A 196 8.46 4.34 -27.33
#